data_AF-A0A7J4T0Q6-F1
#
_entry.id   AF-A0A7J4T0Q6-F1
#
_cell.length_a   1.000
_cell.length_b   1.000
_cell.length_c   1.000
_cell.angle_alpha   90.00
_cell.angle_beta   90.00
_cell.angle_gamma   90.00
#
_symmetry.space_group_name_H-M   'P 1'
#
loop_
_entity.id
_entity.type
_entity.pdbx_description
1 polymer ?
#
loop_
_entity_poly.entity_id
_entity_poly.type
_entity_poly.pdbx_seq_one_letter_code
_entity_poly.pdbx_strand_id
1 'polypeptide(L)'
;MARKKKKKLVVELDLPKDDKTLKNLYIIIFFSVILGLSSGIMWVTNSGFIPTANGEPMFTNVFCGATSQDDLGNDYSAEFSGALKPSYQANESCAILQDDPDQLEWSESPWVNFVSKGKTFDVPGMPEQNKGSVIVQQPLSLDCKVDATTPTDYTVVIRDSNGEIVPGGFFEGKTGKASDVCNIEIDNIEPDTKYEIAIFSLEEGKRISSAQFDMSVDFYDGIPTNMNNKSFWLGPKIELGPLDLRPMIFLNFFGFTFFFLLYPASYYWEKVETRKNEIEAKFPDFLRDMAEYWKGGLSMTVAVQTLVKSEYGALNDEVKKMSDQLSWGIKFSDVIKQFADRVGTPLVKRAITLIAEADRAGGKISDILVTAANDSREIKFLEGERTRAIGSYIAVIWTSYFVFLGVITLLGKVFIPAIAKSNSGDEGGGDSGGANIGNMTIRSIDPLFFVTVFYYGVTMQAIGNGSMAGLMANGRFSAGFKHSGMMIIAALLAFNLLVFSPDLIGDSSHAFAQVITTSDSTYTIGLNPSGGAFVPSSI
;
A
#
# COMPACT_ATOMS: atom_id res chain seq x y z
N MET A 1 46.96 53.80 -50.16
CA MET A 1 46.84 52.80 -49.07
C MET A 1 45.47 52.88 -48.43
N ALA A 2 44.53 52.00 -48.80
CA ALA A 2 43.21 51.94 -48.18
C ALA A 2 43.23 50.94 -47.01
N ARG A 3 43.00 51.44 -45.79
CA ARG A 3 43.02 50.66 -44.55
C ARG A 3 41.70 49.88 -44.42
N LYS A 4 41.71 48.58 -44.73
CA LYS A 4 40.55 47.67 -44.56
C LYS A 4 40.08 47.69 -43.10
N LYS A 5 38.83 48.13 -42.86
CA LYS A 5 38.13 48.00 -41.57
C LYS A 5 38.02 46.51 -41.22
N LYS A 6 38.64 46.09 -40.11
CA LYS A 6 38.47 44.75 -39.54
C LYS A 6 37.01 44.58 -39.13
N LYS A 7 36.29 43.65 -39.76
CA LYS A 7 34.99 43.18 -39.27
C LYS A 7 35.22 42.52 -37.91
N LYS A 8 34.66 43.07 -36.84
CA LYS A 8 34.59 42.39 -35.53
C LYS A 8 33.70 41.16 -35.73
N LEU A 9 34.28 39.97 -35.60
CA LEU A 9 33.53 38.74 -35.36
C LEU A 9 32.96 38.87 -33.94
N VAL A 10 31.65 39.08 -33.84
CA VAL A 10 30.93 38.92 -32.58
C VAL A 10 30.69 37.42 -32.46
N VAL A 11 31.44 36.77 -31.58
CA VAL A 11 31.19 35.38 -31.22
C VAL A 11 30.08 35.42 -30.18
N GLU A 12 28.85 35.12 -30.59
CA GLU A 12 27.77 34.81 -29.66
C GLU A 12 28.10 33.47 -29.02
N LEU A 13 28.80 33.53 -27.88
CA LEU A 13 28.94 32.40 -26.99
C LEU A 13 27.56 32.17 -26.38
N ASP A 14 26.81 31.25 -26.97
CA ASP A 14 25.58 30.69 -26.39
C ASP A 14 25.99 29.82 -25.19
N LEU A 15 26.48 30.49 -24.13
CA LEU A 15 26.69 29.88 -22.83
C LEU A 15 25.32 29.31 -22.44
N PRO A 16 25.21 28.01 -22.09
CA PRO A 16 23.93 27.45 -21.66
C PRO A 16 23.43 28.32 -20.52
N LYS A 17 22.37 29.09 -20.79
CA LYS A 17 21.67 29.90 -19.81
C LYS A 17 21.37 28.95 -18.65
N ASP A 18 21.90 29.23 -17.46
CA ASP A 18 21.70 28.41 -16.25
C ASP A 18 20.20 28.42 -15.92
N ASP A 19 19.46 27.58 -16.62
CA ASP A 19 18.02 27.48 -16.51
C ASP A 19 17.75 26.70 -15.22
N LYS A 20 17.58 27.48 -14.15
CA LYS A 20 17.19 26.99 -12.84
C LYS A 20 16.03 26.01 -12.93
N THR A 21 15.14 26.16 -13.92
CA THR A 21 14.00 25.28 -14.17
C THR A 21 14.45 23.87 -14.56
N LEU A 22 15.34 23.75 -15.54
CA LEU A 22 15.89 22.47 -16.02
C LEU A 22 16.79 21.82 -14.98
N LYS A 23 17.63 22.61 -14.29
CA LYS A 23 18.47 22.10 -13.20
C LYS A 23 17.64 21.48 -12.08
N ASN A 24 16.60 22.17 -11.62
CA ASN A 24 15.68 21.65 -10.61
C ASN A 24 14.94 20.40 -11.10
N LEU A 25 14.52 20.37 -12.36
CA LEU A 25 13.90 19.18 -12.95
C LEU A 25 14.84 17.97 -12.90
N TYR A 26 16.10 18.11 -13.32
CA TYR A 26 17.07 17.02 -13.29
C TYR A 26 17.37 16.54 -11.87
N ILE A 27 17.44 17.46 -10.90
CA ILE A 27 17.60 17.09 -9.48
C ILE A 27 16.40 16.26 -9.01
N ILE A 28 15.18 16.69 -9.31
CA ILE A 28 13.95 15.97 -8.94
C ILE A 28 13.95 14.58 -9.59
N ILE A 29 14.25 14.48 -10.89
CA ILE A 29 14.32 13.20 -11.62
C ILE A 29 15.37 12.28 -10.99
N PHE A 30 16.54 12.80 -10.63
CA PHE A 30 17.61 12.01 -10.05
C PHE A 30 17.16 11.34 -8.74
N PHE A 31 16.61 12.11 -7.80
CA PHE A 31 16.09 11.55 -6.54
C PHE A 31 14.88 10.65 -6.75
N SER A 32 13.99 10.99 -7.68
CA SER A 32 12.78 10.23 -7.94
C SER A 32 13.07 8.87 -8.57
N VAL A 33 14.09 8.78 -9.44
CA VAL A 33 14.57 7.51 -10.01
C VAL A 33 15.23 6.65 -8.94
N ILE A 34 16.06 7.21 -8.05
CA ILE A 34 16.68 6.45 -6.97
C ILE A 34 15.62 5.88 -6.02
N LEU A 35 14.65 6.69 -5.60
CA LEU A 35 13.56 6.24 -4.73
C LEU A 35 12.65 5.21 -5.40
N GLY A 36 12.35 5.40 -6.68
CA GLY A 36 11.57 4.46 -7.47
C GLY A 36 12.26 3.11 -7.62
N LEU A 37 13.54 3.11 -8.02
CA LEU A 37 14.31 1.87 -8.20
C LEU A 37 14.57 1.14 -6.89
N SER A 38 14.88 1.86 -5.80
CA SER A 38 15.03 1.24 -4.48
C SER A 38 13.73 0.60 -3.99
N SER A 39 12.59 1.26 -4.20
CA SER A 39 11.27 0.67 -3.90
C SER A 39 11.00 -0.57 -4.75
N GLY A 40 11.37 -0.53 -6.03
CA GLY A 40 11.22 -1.65 -6.96
C GLY A 40 12.10 -2.83 -6.57
N ILE A 41 13.34 -2.58 -6.13
CA ILE A 41 14.24 -3.61 -5.62
C ILE A 41 13.62 -4.26 -4.38
N MET A 42 13.18 -3.48 -3.39
CA MET A 42 12.54 -3.99 -2.18
C MET A 42 11.32 -4.87 -2.51
N TRP A 43 10.48 -4.40 -3.43
CA TRP A 43 9.33 -5.18 -3.90
C TRP A 43 9.74 -6.49 -4.57
N VAL A 44 10.68 -6.44 -5.53
CA VAL A 44 11.13 -7.63 -6.28
C VAL A 44 11.76 -8.66 -5.33
N THR A 45 12.61 -8.24 -4.40
CA THR A 45 13.32 -9.14 -3.48
C THR A 45 12.40 -9.78 -2.43
N ASN A 46 11.31 -9.11 -2.06
CA ASN A 46 10.34 -9.64 -1.11
C ASN A 46 9.19 -10.39 -1.81
N SER A 47 9.01 -10.19 -3.11
CA SER A 47 8.05 -10.95 -3.91
C SER A 47 8.57 -12.35 -4.25
N GLY A 48 7.66 -13.32 -4.42
CA GLY A 48 7.97 -14.64 -4.97
C GLY A 48 8.34 -14.65 -6.46
N PHE A 49 8.62 -13.49 -7.08
CA PHE A 49 8.97 -13.39 -8.50
C PHE A 49 10.37 -13.92 -8.79
N ILE A 50 11.31 -13.75 -7.86
CA ILE A 50 12.64 -14.35 -7.95
C ILE A 50 12.63 -15.63 -7.12
N PRO A 51 12.61 -16.82 -7.74
CA PRO A 51 12.66 -18.07 -7.00
C PRO A 51 14.05 -18.23 -6.38
N THR A 52 14.08 -18.52 -5.09
CA THR A 52 15.30 -18.92 -4.36
C THR A 52 15.33 -20.45 -4.25
N ALA A 53 16.50 -21.02 -3.97
CA ALA A 53 16.65 -22.47 -3.82
C ALA A 53 15.83 -23.03 -2.63
N ASN A 54 15.67 -22.25 -1.56
CA ASN A 54 14.96 -22.62 -0.34
C ASN A 54 13.45 -22.37 -0.41
N GLY A 55 12.97 -21.63 -1.42
CA GLY A 55 11.57 -21.22 -1.54
C GLY A 55 11.19 -19.97 -0.73
N GLU A 56 12.08 -19.48 0.14
CA GLU A 56 11.90 -18.23 0.90
C GLU A 56 12.19 -16.98 0.05
N PRO A 57 11.61 -15.80 0.37
CA PRO A 57 11.93 -14.56 -0.33
C PRO A 57 13.44 -14.27 -0.37
N MET A 58 13.91 -13.64 -1.44
CA MET A 58 15.34 -13.29 -1.56
C MET A 58 15.76 -12.31 -0.47
N PHE A 59 14.87 -11.38 -0.10
CA PHE A 59 15.11 -10.41 0.96
C PHE A 59 15.38 -11.09 2.30
N THR A 60 14.56 -12.08 2.70
CA THR A 60 14.73 -12.80 3.96
C THR A 60 16.02 -13.60 3.96
N ASN A 61 16.34 -14.32 2.88
CA ASN A 61 17.59 -15.08 2.78
C ASN A 61 18.84 -14.19 2.86
N VAL A 62 18.84 -13.03 2.21
CA VAL A 62 19.99 -12.10 2.23
C VAL A 62 20.11 -11.39 3.58
N PHE A 63 18.99 -10.94 4.14
CA PHE A 63 18.98 -10.22 5.41
C PHE A 63 19.32 -11.16 6.57
N CYS A 64 18.60 -12.28 6.71
CA CYS A 64 18.85 -13.26 7.76
C CYS A 64 20.18 -13.96 7.55
N GLY A 65 20.59 -14.28 6.31
CA GLY A 65 21.94 -14.82 6.05
C GLY A 65 23.09 -13.89 6.46
N ALA A 66 22.84 -12.59 6.63
CA ALA A 66 23.84 -11.63 7.12
C ALA A 66 23.71 -11.30 8.61
N THR A 67 22.58 -11.61 9.25
CA THR A 67 22.23 -11.15 10.61
C THR A 67 21.83 -12.25 11.58
N SER A 68 21.63 -13.48 11.11
CA SER A 68 21.20 -14.63 11.92
C SER A 68 22.25 -15.02 12.94
N GLN A 69 22.03 -14.63 14.19
CA GLN A 69 22.90 -15.00 15.30
C GLN A 69 22.05 -15.24 16.53
N ASP A 70 22.26 -16.39 17.17
CA ASP A 70 21.59 -16.74 18.42
C ASP A 70 22.20 -15.96 19.62
N ASP A 71 21.52 -15.93 20.76
CA ASP A 71 21.94 -15.23 21.99
C ASP A 71 23.32 -15.71 22.50
N LEU A 72 23.69 -16.94 22.14
CA LEU A 72 24.97 -17.57 22.44
C LEU A 72 26.09 -17.24 21.42
N GLY A 73 25.76 -16.48 20.37
CA GLY A 73 26.68 -16.05 19.33
C GLY A 73 26.89 -17.05 18.18
N ASN A 74 26.12 -18.13 18.11
CA ASN A 74 26.18 -19.12 17.05
C ASN A 74 25.60 -18.55 15.73
N ASP A 75 26.30 -18.79 14.61
CA ASP A 75 25.91 -18.31 13.29
C ASP A 75 25.10 -19.36 12.51
N TYR A 76 23.95 -18.94 11.97
CA TYR A 76 23.03 -19.77 11.17
C TYR A 76 22.98 -19.34 9.69
N SER A 77 23.91 -18.49 9.23
CA SER A 77 23.96 -17.94 7.87
C SER A 77 23.93 -19.01 6.77
N ALA A 78 24.53 -20.18 7.03
CA ALA A 78 24.60 -21.29 6.09
C ALA A 78 23.21 -21.85 5.73
N GLU A 79 22.25 -21.87 6.67
CA GLU A 79 20.91 -22.40 6.42
C GLU A 79 20.10 -21.50 5.48
N PHE A 80 20.24 -20.17 5.61
CA PHE A 80 19.59 -19.19 4.72
C PHE A 80 20.17 -19.16 3.30
N SER A 81 21.41 -19.63 3.12
CA SER A 81 22.09 -19.72 1.81
C SER A 81 21.98 -21.10 1.14
N GLY A 82 21.37 -22.07 1.83
CA GLY A 82 21.28 -23.47 1.40
C GLY A 82 20.32 -23.73 0.25
N ALA A 83 19.95 -25.02 0.08
CA ALA A 83 18.90 -25.49 -0.82
C ALA A 83 17.69 -26.11 -0.07
N LEU A 84 17.74 -26.09 1.26
CA LEU A 84 16.68 -26.56 2.15
C LEU A 84 16.14 -25.37 2.94
N LYS A 85 14.86 -25.44 3.31
CA LYS A 85 14.26 -24.43 4.18
C LYS A 85 15.02 -24.38 5.52
N PRO A 86 15.28 -23.17 6.06
CA PRO A 86 15.90 -23.03 7.37
C PRO A 86 15.06 -23.69 8.48
N SER A 87 15.73 -24.21 9.50
CA SER A 87 15.07 -24.71 10.71
C SER A 87 14.37 -23.59 11.48
N TYR A 88 13.39 -23.93 12.33
CA TYR A 88 12.74 -22.95 13.20
C TYR A 88 13.75 -22.20 14.08
N GLN A 89 14.73 -22.92 14.64
CA GLN A 89 15.83 -22.32 15.40
C GLN A 89 16.61 -21.27 14.60
N ALA A 90 16.90 -21.54 13.33
CA ALA A 90 17.56 -20.57 12.46
C ALA A 90 16.67 -19.35 12.19
N ASN A 91 15.36 -19.55 12.03
CA ASN A 91 14.40 -18.44 11.85
C ASN A 91 14.32 -17.55 13.09
N GLU A 92 14.25 -18.12 14.30
CA GLU A 92 14.23 -17.39 15.57
C GLU A 92 15.49 -16.53 15.80
N SER A 93 16.64 -16.97 15.28
CA SER A 93 17.89 -16.20 15.34
C SER A 93 17.87 -14.92 14.47
N CYS A 94 16.83 -14.73 13.64
CA CYS A 94 16.67 -13.56 12.78
C CYS A 94 15.50 -12.67 13.25
N ALA A 95 15.78 -11.39 13.57
CA ALA A 95 14.80 -10.47 14.14
C ALA A 95 13.52 -10.23 13.31
N ILE A 96 13.54 -10.49 11.99
CA ILE A 96 12.38 -10.33 11.12
C ILE A 96 11.57 -11.63 10.94
N LEU A 97 12.06 -12.77 11.43
CA LEU A 97 11.41 -14.09 11.30
C LEU A 97 11.04 -14.68 12.67
N GLN A 98 11.06 -13.90 13.74
CA GLN A 98 10.64 -14.36 15.06
C GLN A 98 9.13 -14.58 15.11
N ASP A 99 8.75 -15.79 15.52
CA ASP A 99 7.38 -16.21 15.74
C ASP A 99 6.85 -15.63 17.06
N ASP A 100 5.60 -15.23 17.05
CA ASP A 100 4.80 -14.99 18.24
C ASP A 100 3.77 -16.15 18.38
N PRO A 101 3.30 -16.51 19.58
CA PRO A 101 2.29 -17.58 19.70
C PRO A 101 0.95 -17.13 19.10
N ASP A 102 0.32 -18.03 18.35
CA ASP A 102 -1.08 -17.87 17.94
C ASP A 102 -1.98 -18.45 19.03
N GLN A 103 -2.97 -17.67 19.47
CA GLN A 103 -3.87 -18.05 20.55
C GLN A 103 -5.16 -18.66 20.01
N LEU A 104 -5.46 -19.90 20.39
CA LEU A 104 -6.70 -20.59 20.06
C LEU A 104 -7.64 -20.60 21.25
N GLU A 105 -8.81 -19.99 21.09
CA GLU A 105 -9.84 -19.97 22.14
C GLU A 105 -10.99 -20.92 21.81
N TRP A 106 -11.52 -21.60 22.82
CA TRP A 106 -12.77 -22.36 22.77
C TRP A 106 -13.61 -22.10 24.03
N SER A 107 -14.81 -21.55 23.83
CA SER A 107 -15.85 -21.38 24.84
C SER A 107 -17.02 -22.33 24.56
N GLU A 108 -17.38 -23.16 25.53
CA GLU A 108 -18.42 -24.18 25.40
C GLU A 108 -19.69 -23.80 26.17
N SER A 109 -20.85 -23.97 25.53
CA SER A 109 -22.15 -23.75 26.19
C SER A 109 -22.38 -24.78 27.30
N PRO A 110 -23.13 -24.42 28.36
CA PRO A 110 -23.26 -25.26 29.54
C PRO A 110 -23.85 -26.63 29.21
N TRP A 111 -23.09 -27.69 29.48
CA TRP A 111 -23.58 -29.05 29.45
C TRP A 111 -24.54 -29.28 30.60
N VAL A 112 -25.73 -29.81 30.30
CA VAL A 112 -26.78 -30.00 31.30
C VAL A 112 -26.98 -31.46 31.69
N ASN A 113 -27.26 -31.68 32.97
CA ASN A 113 -27.79 -32.92 33.54
C ASN A 113 -27.04 -34.20 33.12
N PHE A 114 -25.79 -34.36 33.56
CA PHE A 114 -24.94 -35.50 33.20
C PHE A 114 -24.21 -36.10 34.42
N VAL A 115 -23.69 -37.33 34.25
CA VAL A 115 -22.81 -38.00 35.24
C VAL A 115 -21.37 -37.93 34.76
N SER A 116 -21.14 -38.29 33.51
CA SER A 116 -19.89 -38.06 32.81
C SER A 116 -20.19 -37.57 31.39
N LYS A 117 -19.36 -36.66 30.90
CA LYS A 117 -19.49 -36.11 29.55
C LYS A 117 -18.13 -35.60 29.08
N GLY A 118 -17.81 -35.80 27.82
CA GLY A 118 -16.57 -35.34 27.22
C GLY A 118 -16.74 -34.96 25.76
N LYS A 119 -15.75 -34.23 25.25
CA LYS A 119 -15.59 -33.84 23.85
C LYS A 119 -14.13 -33.99 23.45
N THR A 120 -13.88 -34.28 22.17
CA THR A 120 -12.51 -34.30 21.64
C THR A 120 -12.18 -32.96 21.02
N PHE A 121 -10.89 -32.63 20.96
CA PHE A 121 -10.35 -31.46 20.28
C PHE A 121 -8.94 -31.75 19.77
N ASP A 122 -8.49 -30.92 18.83
CA ASP A 122 -7.19 -31.00 18.20
C ASP A 122 -6.28 -29.92 18.79
N VAL A 123 -4.98 -30.20 18.88
CA VAL A 123 -3.96 -29.21 19.23
C VAL A 123 -3.00 -29.12 18.05
N PRO A 124 -3.03 -28.03 17.27
CA PRO A 124 -2.06 -27.84 16.21
C PRO A 124 -0.69 -27.53 16.80
N GLY A 125 0.33 -27.67 15.96
CA GLY A 125 1.68 -27.25 16.29
C GLY A 125 2.70 -27.82 15.34
N MET A 126 3.95 -27.50 15.62
CA MET A 126 5.06 -27.80 14.71
C MET A 126 5.52 -29.27 14.82
N PRO A 127 5.75 -29.96 13.70
CA PRO A 127 6.42 -31.27 13.71
C PRO A 127 7.83 -31.19 14.31
N GLU A 128 8.21 -32.19 15.11
CA GLU A 128 9.56 -32.33 15.71
C GLU A 128 10.70 -32.10 14.72
N GLN A 129 10.54 -32.52 13.46
CA GLN A 129 11.56 -32.41 12.41
C GLN A 129 11.91 -30.96 12.03
N ASN A 130 11.00 -30.01 12.27
CA ASN A 130 11.17 -28.61 11.89
C ASN A 130 11.69 -27.74 13.06
N LYS A 131 11.53 -28.20 14.31
CA LYS A 131 11.90 -27.46 15.54
C LYS A 131 13.42 -27.26 15.69
N GLY A 132 14.23 -28.16 15.14
CA GLY A 132 15.67 -28.18 15.38
C GLY A 132 16.00 -28.69 16.79
N SER A 133 16.81 -27.96 17.55
CA SER A 133 17.18 -28.33 18.94
C SER A 133 16.43 -27.54 20.03
N VAL A 134 15.47 -26.70 19.62
CA VAL A 134 14.73 -25.80 20.51
C VAL A 134 13.47 -26.49 21.03
N ILE A 135 13.23 -26.36 22.34
CA ILE A 135 11.97 -26.80 22.97
C ILE A 135 11.01 -25.62 22.92
N VAL A 136 9.98 -25.74 22.09
CA VAL A 136 8.88 -24.77 22.00
C VAL A 136 7.79 -25.20 22.97
N GLN A 137 7.49 -24.34 23.95
CA GLN A 137 6.43 -24.60 24.93
C GLN A 137 5.10 -24.10 24.39
N GLN A 138 4.09 -24.96 24.41
CA GLN A 138 2.71 -24.65 24.02
C GLN A 138 1.81 -24.69 25.25
N PRO A 139 1.65 -23.58 25.99
CA PRO A 139 0.83 -23.58 27.20
C PRO A 139 -0.66 -23.71 26.87
N LEU A 140 -1.37 -24.46 27.72
CA LEU A 140 -2.82 -24.60 27.69
C LEU A 140 -3.40 -24.16 29.03
N SER A 141 -4.39 -23.29 28.98
CA SER A 141 -5.16 -22.84 30.14
C SER A 141 -6.61 -23.22 29.97
N LEU A 142 -7.23 -23.76 31.02
CA LEU A 142 -8.65 -24.10 31.03
C LEU A 142 -9.30 -23.61 32.32
N ASP A 143 -10.26 -22.71 32.16
CA ASP A 143 -11.14 -22.25 33.22
C ASP A 143 -12.48 -22.96 33.12
N CYS A 144 -12.97 -23.53 34.22
CA CYS A 144 -14.24 -24.23 34.23
C CYS A 144 -15.17 -23.81 35.36
N LYS A 145 -16.47 -23.96 35.11
CA LYS A 145 -17.51 -23.72 36.10
C LYS A 145 -18.50 -24.87 36.12
N VAL A 146 -18.55 -25.57 37.25
CA VAL A 146 -19.37 -26.76 37.46
C VAL A 146 -20.34 -26.53 38.61
N ASP A 147 -21.63 -26.68 38.33
CA ASP A 147 -22.71 -26.54 39.31
C ASP A 147 -23.49 -27.85 39.44
N ALA A 148 -23.95 -28.15 40.66
CA ALA A 148 -24.85 -29.27 40.93
C ALA A 148 -25.89 -28.86 41.99
N THR A 149 -27.10 -29.42 41.90
CA THR A 149 -28.21 -29.17 42.85
C THR A 149 -27.87 -29.62 44.28
N THR A 150 -27.04 -30.65 44.40
CA THR A 150 -26.49 -31.14 45.67
C THR A 150 -24.97 -31.06 45.62
N PRO A 151 -24.28 -30.71 46.74
CA PRO A 151 -22.82 -30.74 46.78
C PRO A 151 -22.31 -32.11 46.34
N THR A 152 -21.54 -32.12 45.26
CA THR A 152 -21.09 -33.31 44.55
C THR A 152 -19.61 -33.16 44.26
N ASP A 153 -18.82 -34.18 44.60
CA ASP A 153 -17.41 -34.24 44.22
C ASP A 153 -17.31 -34.52 42.72
N TYR A 154 -16.51 -33.72 41.99
CA TYR A 154 -16.35 -33.81 40.55
C TYR A 154 -14.87 -33.72 40.16
N THR A 155 -14.56 -34.17 38.95
CA THR A 155 -13.24 -34.00 38.37
C THR A 155 -13.33 -33.59 36.91
N VAL A 156 -12.37 -32.80 36.49
CA VAL A 156 -12.16 -32.37 35.11
C VAL A 156 -10.79 -32.86 34.70
N VAL A 157 -10.72 -33.55 33.56
CA VAL A 157 -9.47 -34.13 33.06
C VAL A 157 -9.32 -33.82 31.58
N ILE A 158 -8.07 -33.61 31.18
CA ILE A 158 -7.61 -33.56 29.80
C ILE A 158 -6.81 -34.84 29.57
N ARG A 159 -7.21 -35.61 28.56
CA ARG A 159 -6.61 -36.88 28.19
C ARG A 159 -5.98 -36.81 26.80
N ASP A 160 -4.88 -37.51 26.63
CA ASP A 160 -4.22 -37.69 25.34
C ASP A 160 -5.00 -38.66 24.41
N SER A 161 -4.47 -38.89 23.21
CA SER A 161 -5.07 -39.82 22.24
C SER A 161 -5.08 -41.29 22.69
N ASN A 162 -4.26 -41.65 23.69
CA ASN A 162 -4.23 -42.97 24.32
C ASN A 162 -5.21 -43.11 25.49
N GLY A 163 -5.83 -42.01 25.93
CA GLY A 163 -6.74 -41.94 27.06
C GLY A 163 -6.04 -41.76 28.42
N GLU A 164 -4.74 -41.46 28.43
CA GLU A 164 -3.97 -41.15 29.63
C GLU A 164 -4.14 -39.67 30.01
N ILE A 165 -4.15 -39.37 31.30
CA ILE A 165 -4.29 -37.99 31.80
C ILE A 165 -2.99 -37.24 31.53
N VAL A 166 -3.09 -36.11 30.82
CA VAL A 166 -1.95 -35.24 30.52
C VAL A 166 -1.36 -34.70 31.83
N PRO A 167 -0.03 -34.64 32.01
CA PRO A 167 0.58 -34.08 33.22
C PRO A 167 0.07 -32.67 33.51
N GLY A 168 -0.46 -32.44 34.72
CA GLY A 168 -1.07 -31.16 35.10
C GLY A 168 -2.49 -30.93 34.58
N GLY A 169 -2.98 -31.78 33.67
CA GLY A 169 -4.29 -31.68 33.02
C GLY A 169 -5.47 -32.21 33.84
N PHE A 170 -5.45 -32.14 35.17
CA PHE A 170 -6.58 -32.59 35.99
C PHE A 170 -6.90 -31.64 37.15
N PHE A 171 -8.18 -31.59 37.50
CA PHE A 171 -8.69 -30.86 38.65
C PHE A 171 -9.73 -31.70 39.39
N GLU A 172 -9.72 -31.65 40.73
CA GLU A 172 -10.74 -32.28 41.58
C GLU A 172 -11.37 -31.20 42.48
N GLY A 173 -12.70 -31.11 42.45
CA GLY A 173 -13.48 -30.08 43.13
C GLY A 173 -14.73 -30.62 43.82
N LYS A 174 -15.41 -29.74 44.58
CA LYS A 174 -16.71 -30.03 45.21
C LYS A 174 -17.65 -28.85 45.03
N THR A 175 -18.71 -29.08 44.26
CA THR A 175 -19.70 -28.05 43.92
C THR A 175 -20.32 -27.38 45.14
N GLY A 176 -20.58 -26.07 45.05
CA GLY A 176 -21.23 -25.26 46.09
C GLY A 176 -20.29 -24.65 47.15
N LYS A 177 -18.97 -24.79 47.01
CA LYS A 177 -17.98 -24.09 47.83
C LYS A 177 -17.41 -22.87 47.10
N ALA A 178 -17.31 -21.73 47.79
CA ALA A 178 -16.73 -20.50 47.22
C ALA A 178 -15.21 -20.58 46.96
N SER A 179 -14.53 -21.59 47.49
CA SER A 179 -13.10 -21.85 47.28
C SER A 179 -12.79 -22.76 46.09
N ASP A 180 -13.81 -23.22 45.38
CA ASP A 180 -13.68 -24.17 44.28
C ASP A 180 -13.56 -23.40 42.95
N VAL A 181 -12.32 -23.04 42.60
CA VAL A 181 -12.00 -22.36 41.35
C VAL A 181 -11.30 -23.39 40.46
N CYS A 182 -12.02 -23.90 39.48
CA CYS A 182 -11.49 -24.86 38.53
C CYS A 182 -10.65 -24.12 37.48
N ASN A 183 -9.33 -24.21 37.65
CA ASN A 183 -8.33 -23.76 36.70
C ASN A 183 -7.32 -24.90 36.48
N ILE A 184 -7.07 -25.25 35.22
CA ILE A 184 -6.07 -26.22 34.78
C ILE A 184 -5.07 -25.48 33.90
N GLU A 185 -3.80 -25.46 34.33
CA GLU A 185 -2.68 -24.89 33.58
C GLU A 185 -1.70 -26.01 33.22
N ILE A 186 -1.45 -26.19 31.93
CA ILE A 186 -0.47 -27.14 31.39
C ILE A 186 0.63 -26.32 30.72
N ASP A 187 1.87 -26.47 31.19
CA ASP A 187 3.02 -25.70 30.67
C ASP A 187 3.33 -26.01 29.20
N ASN A 188 3.11 -27.26 28.76
CA ASN A 188 3.36 -27.69 27.39
C ASN A 188 2.45 -28.85 27.00
N ILE A 189 1.58 -28.62 26.00
CA ILE A 189 0.81 -29.66 25.33
C ILE A 189 1.44 -30.02 23.98
N GLU A 190 1.64 -31.31 23.72
CA GLU A 190 2.21 -31.76 22.44
C GLU A 190 1.17 -31.67 21.30
N PRO A 191 1.59 -31.39 20.06
CA PRO A 191 0.67 -31.38 18.92
C PRO A 191 0.08 -32.77 18.68
N ASP A 192 -1.24 -32.90 18.74
CA ASP A 192 -1.96 -34.14 18.43
C ASP A 192 -3.38 -33.83 17.93
N THR A 193 -3.99 -34.79 17.25
CA THR A 193 -5.28 -34.69 16.56
C THR A 193 -6.45 -35.23 17.39
N LYS A 194 -6.22 -35.60 18.65
CA LYS A 194 -7.26 -36.26 19.45
C LYS A 194 -7.02 -36.15 20.96
N TYR A 195 -7.07 -34.94 21.49
CA TYR A 195 -7.23 -34.74 22.92
C TYR A 195 -8.69 -34.89 23.33
N GLU A 196 -8.93 -35.30 24.57
CA GLU A 196 -10.26 -35.40 25.17
C GLU A 196 -10.33 -34.52 26.41
N ILE A 197 -11.32 -33.63 26.46
CA ILE A 197 -11.75 -33.00 27.71
C ILE A 197 -12.94 -33.77 28.26
N ALA A 198 -12.88 -34.16 29.53
CA ALA A 198 -13.94 -34.92 30.19
C ALA A 198 -14.22 -34.39 31.60
N ILE A 199 -15.50 -34.37 31.96
CA ILE A 199 -15.99 -33.97 33.28
C ILE A 199 -16.78 -35.12 33.88
N PHE A 200 -16.45 -35.51 35.11
CA PHE A 200 -17.05 -36.64 35.82
C PHE A 200 -17.59 -36.22 37.19
N SER A 201 -18.72 -36.80 37.59
CA SER A 201 -19.12 -36.91 38.99
C SER A 201 -18.41 -38.10 39.63
N LEU A 202 -17.73 -37.87 40.76
CA LEU A 202 -17.03 -38.92 41.53
C LEU A 202 -17.98 -39.71 42.45
N GLU A 203 -19.19 -39.19 42.68
CA GLU A 203 -20.18 -39.82 43.55
C GLU A 203 -21.23 -40.61 42.75
N GLU A 204 -21.43 -41.88 43.10
CA GLU A 204 -22.44 -42.74 42.46
C GLU A 204 -23.85 -42.16 42.60
N GLY A 205 -24.53 -41.99 41.47
CA GLY A 205 -25.93 -41.55 41.42
C GLY A 205 -26.15 -40.04 41.56
N LYS A 206 -25.10 -39.24 41.85
CA LYS A 206 -25.19 -37.77 41.78
C LYS A 206 -24.93 -37.28 40.36
N ARG A 207 -25.66 -36.25 39.94
CA ARG A 207 -25.57 -35.64 38.60
C ARG A 207 -25.15 -34.19 38.72
N ILE A 208 -24.34 -33.76 37.76
CA ILE A 208 -23.95 -32.37 37.56
C ILE A 208 -25.10 -31.65 36.85
N SER A 209 -25.52 -30.49 37.36
CA SER A 209 -26.64 -29.73 36.78
C SER A 209 -26.21 -28.92 35.56
N SER A 210 -25.07 -28.24 35.65
CA SER A 210 -24.47 -27.50 34.54
C SER A 210 -22.95 -27.50 34.63
N ALA A 211 -22.26 -27.63 33.50
CA ALA A 211 -20.82 -27.40 33.40
C ALA A 211 -20.47 -26.65 32.13
N GLN A 212 -19.68 -25.58 32.25
CA GLN A 212 -19.15 -24.81 31.13
C GLN A 212 -17.64 -24.62 31.32
N PHE A 213 -16.93 -24.38 30.24
CA PHE A 213 -15.49 -24.11 30.28
C PHE A 213 -15.08 -23.19 29.14
N ASP A 214 -13.99 -22.47 29.41
CA ASP A 214 -13.28 -21.63 28.48
C ASP A 214 -11.84 -22.12 28.45
N MET A 215 -11.34 -22.44 27.25
CA MET A 215 -10.01 -22.97 27.03
C MET A 215 -9.24 -22.06 26.08
N SER A 216 -7.97 -21.84 26.40
CA SER A 216 -7.00 -21.15 25.57
C SER A 216 -5.78 -22.04 25.36
N VAL A 217 -5.34 -22.17 24.11
CA VAL A 217 -4.12 -22.90 23.73
C VAL A 217 -3.26 -22.00 22.88
N ASP A 218 -2.03 -21.77 23.32
CA ASP A 218 -1.03 -21.07 22.53
C ASP A 218 -0.25 -22.11 21.71
N PHE A 219 -0.15 -21.90 20.40
CA PHE A 219 0.61 -22.78 19.52
C PHE A 219 1.51 -22.00 18.57
N TYR A 220 2.52 -22.69 18.05
CA TYR A 220 3.49 -22.16 17.09
C TYR A 220 3.43 -22.99 15.82
N ASP A 221 3.25 -22.33 14.66
CA ASP A 221 3.10 -23.01 13.38
C ASP A 221 4.45 -23.32 12.70
N GLY A 222 5.49 -22.54 13.02
CA GLY A 222 6.84 -22.71 12.48
C GLY A 222 6.98 -22.47 10.99
N ILE A 223 6.00 -21.85 10.33
CA ILE A 223 6.02 -21.63 8.90
C ILE A 223 6.71 -20.28 8.64
N PRO A 224 7.93 -20.22 8.08
CA PRO A 224 8.69 -18.96 7.93
C PRO A 224 8.00 -17.87 7.10
N THR A 225 7.17 -18.26 6.13
CA THR A 225 6.34 -17.29 5.39
C THR A 225 5.31 -16.63 6.31
N ASN A 226 4.94 -17.28 7.41
CA ASN A 226 3.83 -16.93 8.29
C ASN A 226 4.22 -16.83 9.77
N MET A 227 5.49 -16.57 10.14
CA MET A 227 5.92 -16.28 11.53
C MET A 227 5.48 -14.85 11.94
N ASN A 228 4.17 -14.70 11.76
CA ASN A 228 3.18 -13.71 12.06
C ASN A 228 3.58 -12.22 12.03
N ASN A 229 4.21 -11.94 10.87
CA ASN A 229 4.06 -10.73 10.07
C ASN A 229 5.22 -9.72 10.18
N LYS A 230 6.34 -10.14 10.76
CA LYS A 230 7.63 -9.43 10.67
C LYS A 230 8.38 -9.72 9.36
N SER A 231 8.17 -10.90 8.77
CA SER A 231 8.87 -11.37 7.56
C SER A 231 8.44 -10.62 6.29
N PHE A 232 7.15 -10.35 6.15
CA PHE A 232 6.58 -9.63 5.01
C PHE A 232 6.80 -8.11 5.06
N TRP A 233 7.57 -7.58 6.02
CA TRP A 233 7.72 -6.14 6.26
C TRP A 233 6.37 -5.42 6.11
N LEU A 234 5.50 -5.56 7.10
CA LEU A 234 4.29 -4.77 7.18
C LEU A 234 4.55 -3.27 7.38
N GLY A 235 5.72 -2.96 7.94
CA GLY A 235 6.04 -1.64 8.46
C GLY A 235 5.15 -1.24 9.66
N PRO A 236 5.33 -0.01 10.16
CA PRO A 236 4.62 0.45 11.36
C PRO A 236 3.12 0.58 11.12
N LYS A 237 2.33 0.18 12.13
CA LYS A 237 0.91 0.54 12.25
C LYS A 237 0.81 2.02 12.59
N ILE A 238 -0.06 2.73 11.88
CA ILE A 238 -0.46 4.09 12.21
C ILE A 238 -1.95 4.03 12.55
N GLU A 239 -2.25 4.16 13.84
CA GLU A 239 -3.61 4.19 14.36
C GLU A 239 -4.20 5.60 14.16
N LEU A 240 -5.13 5.75 13.23
CA LEU A 240 -5.89 6.98 13.00
C LEU A 240 -7.31 6.82 13.57
N GLY A 241 -7.42 6.61 14.88
CA GLY A 241 -8.71 6.46 15.56
C GLY A 241 -9.41 5.15 15.16
N PRO A 242 -10.53 5.17 14.40
CA PRO A 242 -11.21 3.95 13.96
C PRO A 242 -10.56 3.25 12.75
N LEU A 243 -9.44 3.77 12.23
CA LEU A 243 -8.78 3.27 11.03
C LEU A 243 -7.31 2.94 11.31
N ASP A 244 -6.93 1.69 11.07
CA ASP A 244 -5.54 1.25 11.14
C ASP A 244 -4.93 1.30 9.74
N LEU A 245 -3.83 2.04 9.60
CA LEU A 245 -3.09 2.15 8.35
C LEU A 245 -1.72 1.49 8.48
N ARG A 246 -1.37 0.66 7.49
CA ARG A 246 -0.03 0.09 7.31
C ARG A 246 0.56 0.59 6.00
N PRO A 247 1.00 1.86 5.91
CA PRO A 247 1.39 2.45 4.64
C PRO A 247 2.66 1.81 4.04
N MET A 248 3.47 1.17 4.87
CA MET A 248 4.76 0.60 4.50
C MET A 248 4.72 -0.92 4.29
N ILE A 249 3.54 -1.52 4.07
CA ILE A 249 3.43 -2.93 3.69
C ILE A 249 4.20 -3.20 2.38
N PHE A 250 4.89 -4.33 2.27
CA PHE A 250 5.72 -4.63 1.09
C PHE A 250 4.96 -4.51 -0.25
N LEU A 251 3.66 -4.85 -0.28
CA LEU A 251 2.81 -4.73 -1.47
C LEU A 251 2.78 -3.28 -1.98
N ASN A 252 2.74 -2.29 -1.08
CA ASN A 252 2.70 -0.87 -1.46
C ASN A 252 3.99 -0.41 -2.17
N PHE A 253 5.12 -1.11 -1.99
CA PHE A 253 6.36 -0.78 -2.69
C PHE A 253 6.24 -0.93 -4.21
N PHE A 254 5.34 -1.79 -4.70
CA PHE A 254 5.00 -1.83 -6.13
C PHE A 254 4.39 -0.51 -6.59
N GLY A 255 3.39 0.01 -5.87
CA GLY A 255 2.79 1.32 -6.14
C GLY A 255 3.79 2.46 -5.99
N PHE A 256 4.62 2.44 -4.93
CA PHE A 256 5.64 3.45 -4.68
C PHE A 256 6.70 3.51 -5.79
N THR A 257 7.08 2.37 -6.37
CA THR A 257 7.99 2.30 -7.51
C THR A 257 7.53 3.22 -8.64
N PHE A 258 6.29 3.06 -9.08
CA PHE A 258 5.75 3.87 -10.17
C PHE A 258 5.38 5.29 -9.73
N PHE A 259 4.90 5.45 -8.51
CA PHE A 259 4.59 6.77 -7.96
C PHE A 259 5.83 7.67 -7.96
N PHE A 260 6.94 7.22 -7.38
CA PHE A 260 8.18 8.00 -7.33
C PHE A 260 8.79 8.20 -8.73
N LEU A 261 8.70 7.21 -9.64
CA LEU A 261 9.21 7.41 -11.00
C LEU A 261 8.42 8.46 -11.79
N LEU A 262 7.10 8.52 -11.64
CA LEU A 262 6.23 9.28 -12.54
C LEU A 262 5.77 10.61 -11.95
N TYR A 263 5.35 10.65 -10.69
CA TYR A 263 4.58 11.77 -10.15
C TYR A 263 5.41 13.03 -9.85
N PRO A 264 6.54 12.99 -9.11
CA PRO A 264 7.23 14.21 -8.66
C PRO A 264 7.74 15.08 -9.82
N ALA A 265 8.36 14.45 -10.84
CA ALA A 265 8.86 15.14 -12.01
C ALA A 265 7.72 15.76 -12.85
N SER A 266 6.62 15.01 -13.02
CA SER A 266 5.46 15.49 -13.76
C SER A 266 4.75 16.65 -13.05
N TYR A 267 4.59 16.56 -11.72
CA TYR A 267 4.00 17.63 -10.91
C TYR A 267 4.81 18.93 -10.98
N TYR A 268 6.15 18.83 -10.88
CA TYR A 268 7.01 20.00 -11.02
C TYR A 268 6.89 20.64 -12.41
N TRP A 269 6.91 19.82 -13.47
CA TRP A 269 6.79 20.32 -14.85
C TRP A 269 5.44 21.00 -15.10
N GLU A 270 4.36 20.46 -14.56
CA GLU A 270 3.03 21.08 -14.63
C GLU A 270 3.00 22.46 -13.97
N LYS A 271 3.65 22.62 -12.82
CA LYS A 271 3.75 23.91 -12.12
C LYS A 271 4.50 24.95 -12.94
N VAL A 272 5.58 24.53 -13.61
CA VAL A 272 6.34 25.38 -14.54
C VAL A 272 5.47 25.78 -15.73
N GLU A 273 4.73 24.85 -16.32
CA GLU A 273 3.87 25.12 -17.46
C GLU A 273 2.69 26.03 -17.10
N THR A 274 2.08 25.82 -15.93
CA THR A 274 1.02 26.68 -15.37
C THR A 274 1.52 28.12 -15.24
N ARG A 275 2.74 28.32 -14.72
CA ARG A 275 3.34 29.65 -14.60
C ARG A 275 3.55 30.31 -15.95
N LYS A 276 3.96 29.57 -16.98
CA LYS A 276 4.09 30.10 -18.35
C LYS A 276 2.71 30.49 -18.91
N ASN A 277 1.70 29.65 -18.70
CA ASN A 277 0.34 29.91 -19.13
C ASN A 277 -0.27 31.16 -18.48
N GLU A 278 0.01 31.41 -17.20
CA GLU A 278 -0.39 32.66 -16.52
C GLU A 278 0.18 33.91 -17.20
N ILE A 279 1.44 33.85 -17.63
CA ILE A 279 2.12 34.94 -18.34
C ILE A 279 1.52 35.13 -19.73
N GLU A 280 1.37 34.04 -20.50
CA GLU A 280 0.82 34.10 -21.85
C GLU A 280 -0.67 34.53 -21.86
N ALA A 281 -1.44 34.25 -20.81
CA ALA A 281 -2.85 34.64 -20.73
C ALA A 281 -3.04 36.16 -20.69
N LYS A 282 -2.09 36.91 -20.10
CA LYS A 282 -2.14 38.38 -19.99
C LYS A 282 -1.41 39.12 -21.11
N PHE A 283 -0.61 38.40 -21.90
CA PHE A 283 0.17 38.97 -22.97
C PHE A 283 -0.67 39.65 -24.09
N PRO A 284 -1.81 39.09 -24.55
CA PRO A 284 -2.65 39.75 -25.57
C PRO A 284 -3.20 41.10 -25.09
N ASP A 285 -3.61 41.19 -23.83
CA ASP A 285 -4.13 42.43 -23.23
C ASP A 285 -3.03 43.49 -23.16
N PHE A 286 -1.82 43.11 -22.74
CA PHE A 286 -0.65 43.98 -22.76
C PHE A 286 -0.35 44.54 -24.17
N LEU A 287 -0.35 43.68 -25.21
CA LEU A 287 -0.12 44.13 -26.59
C LEU A 287 -1.21 45.09 -27.09
N ARG A 288 -2.47 44.83 -26.74
CA ARG A 288 -3.61 45.67 -27.12
C ARG A 288 -3.49 47.05 -26.49
N ASP A 289 -3.29 47.12 -25.18
CA ASP A 289 -3.21 48.39 -24.45
C ASP A 289 -2.00 49.21 -24.95
N MET A 290 -0.87 48.54 -25.26
CA MET A 290 0.28 49.18 -25.90
C MET A 290 -0.05 49.77 -27.28
N ALA A 291 -0.84 49.05 -28.09
CA ALA A 291 -1.30 49.54 -29.38
C ALA A 291 -2.23 50.76 -29.24
N GLU A 292 -3.12 50.76 -28.25
CA GLU A 292 -4.06 51.85 -27.97
C GLU A 292 -3.33 53.13 -27.54
N TYR A 293 -2.36 53.04 -26.63
CA TYR A 293 -1.54 54.18 -26.22
C TYR A 293 -0.70 54.75 -27.36
N TRP A 294 -0.12 53.89 -28.19
CA TRP A 294 0.63 54.31 -29.38
C TRP A 294 -0.28 55.01 -30.42
N LYS A 295 -1.50 54.48 -30.64
CA LYS A 295 -2.51 55.11 -31.50
C LYS A 295 -2.99 56.47 -30.95
N GLY A 296 -2.98 56.63 -29.63
CA GLY A 296 -3.26 57.90 -28.93
C GLY A 296 -2.16 58.97 -29.08
N GLY A 297 -1.05 58.66 -29.77
CA GLY A 297 0.03 59.62 -30.05
C GLY A 297 1.12 59.69 -28.97
N LEU A 298 1.10 58.80 -27.98
CA LEU A 298 2.20 58.68 -27.02
C LEU A 298 3.43 58.05 -27.68
N SER A 299 4.63 58.47 -27.26
CA SER A 299 5.85 57.76 -27.63
C SER A 299 5.87 56.36 -27.00
N MET A 300 6.58 55.41 -27.60
CA MET A 300 6.62 54.01 -27.15
C MET A 300 7.20 53.90 -25.75
N THR A 301 8.15 54.78 -25.43
CA THR A 301 8.73 54.92 -24.09
C THR A 301 7.68 55.32 -23.05
N VAL A 302 6.85 56.33 -23.36
CA VAL A 302 5.80 56.82 -22.46
C VAL A 302 4.62 55.86 -22.39
N ALA A 303 4.27 55.20 -23.50
CA ALA A 303 3.25 54.16 -23.54
C ALA A 303 3.62 53.00 -22.59
N VAL A 304 4.83 52.46 -22.68
CA VAL A 304 5.29 51.39 -21.79
C VAL A 304 5.38 51.85 -20.33
N GLN A 305 5.85 53.06 -20.06
CA GLN A 305 5.86 53.62 -18.70
C GLN A 305 4.45 53.75 -18.10
N THR A 306 3.45 54.02 -18.94
CA THR A 306 2.05 54.09 -18.52
C THR A 306 1.50 52.69 -18.23
N LEU A 307 1.87 51.68 -19.04
CA LEU A 307 1.47 50.28 -18.87
C LEU A 307 2.03 49.64 -17.59
N VAL A 308 3.16 50.09 -17.06
CA VAL A 308 3.69 49.58 -15.77
C VAL A 308 2.70 49.80 -14.62
N LYS A 309 1.83 50.81 -14.71
CA LYS A 309 0.80 51.09 -13.70
C LYS A 309 -0.44 50.20 -13.83
N SER A 310 -0.55 49.45 -14.92
CA SER A 310 -1.67 48.53 -15.19
C SER A 310 -1.43 47.15 -14.58
N GLU A 311 -2.49 46.34 -14.47
CA GLU A 311 -2.44 45.00 -13.88
C GLU A 311 -2.36 43.87 -14.94
N TYR A 312 -1.16 43.36 -15.19
CA TYR A 312 -0.90 42.19 -16.06
C TYR A 312 -0.44 40.95 -15.28
N GLY A 313 -0.66 40.91 -13.96
CA GLY A 313 -0.38 39.76 -13.11
C GLY A 313 1.09 39.32 -13.19
N ALA A 314 1.32 38.07 -13.61
CA ALA A 314 2.66 37.48 -13.73
C ALA A 314 3.59 38.21 -14.74
N LEU A 315 3.05 39.05 -15.62
CA LEU A 315 3.80 39.80 -16.61
C LEU A 315 4.34 41.16 -16.08
N ASN A 316 3.81 41.67 -14.96
CA ASN A 316 4.14 43.01 -14.45
C ASN A 316 5.64 43.22 -14.19
N ASP A 317 6.32 42.21 -13.63
CA ASP A 317 7.75 42.30 -13.35
C ASP A 317 8.58 42.45 -14.65
N GLU A 318 8.18 41.77 -15.72
CA GLU A 318 8.86 41.84 -17.01
C GLU A 318 8.55 43.14 -17.76
N VAL A 319 7.32 43.66 -17.64
CA VAL A 319 6.92 44.98 -18.17
C VAL A 319 7.66 46.11 -17.45
N LYS A 320 7.86 46.00 -16.13
CA LYS A 320 8.64 46.97 -15.35
C LYS A 320 10.09 47.04 -15.82
N LYS A 321 10.76 45.88 -15.97
CA LYS A 321 12.12 45.83 -16.53
C LYS A 321 12.20 46.44 -17.93
N MET A 322 11.18 46.20 -18.75
CA MET A 322 11.08 46.78 -20.09
C MET A 322 11.00 48.32 -20.04
N SER A 323 10.19 48.88 -19.14
CA SER A 323 10.11 50.32 -18.90
C SER A 323 11.43 50.93 -18.44
N ASP A 324 12.13 50.27 -17.50
CA ASP A 324 13.42 50.74 -17.00
C ASP A 324 14.46 50.80 -18.13
N GLN A 325 14.53 49.76 -18.97
CA GLN A 325 15.42 49.71 -20.13
C GLN A 325 15.12 50.82 -21.15
N LEU A 326 13.84 51.11 -21.41
CA LEU A 326 13.42 52.21 -22.28
C LEU A 326 13.75 53.58 -21.68
N SER A 327 13.64 53.73 -20.35
CA SER A 327 13.98 54.97 -19.65
C SER A 327 15.47 55.32 -19.76
N TRP A 328 16.33 54.31 -19.92
CA TRP A 328 17.78 54.46 -20.12
C TRP A 328 18.17 54.73 -21.59
N GLY A 329 17.18 54.92 -22.49
CA GLY A 329 17.42 55.27 -23.89
C GLY A 329 17.80 54.09 -24.80
N ILE A 330 17.58 52.85 -24.36
CA ILE A 330 17.77 51.66 -25.19
C ILE A 330 16.67 51.62 -26.26
N LYS A 331 17.02 51.22 -27.49
CA LYS A 331 16.06 51.13 -28.60
C LYS A 331 14.97 50.11 -28.30
N PHE A 332 13.72 50.48 -28.61
CA PHE A 332 12.56 49.61 -28.43
C PHE A 332 12.71 48.25 -29.12
N SER A 333 13.26 48.22 -30.33
CA SER A 333 13.52 46.98 -31.09
C SER A 333 14.38 45.97 -30.32
N ASP A 334 15.33 46.46 -29.52
CA ASP A 334 16.26 45.62 -28.77
C ASP A 334 15.64 45.22 -27.43
N VAL A 335 14.94 46.15 -26.78
CA VAL A 335 14.23 45.92 -25.52
C VAL A 335 13.13 44.88 -25.66
N ILE A 336 12.32 44.96 -26.72
CA ILE A 336 11.20 44.03 -26.92
C ILE A 336 11.67 42.60 -27.26
N LYS A 337 12.79 42.48 -27.99
CA LYS A 337 13.45 41.18 -28.24
C LYS A 337 14.00 40.58 -26.94
N GLN A 338 14.69 41.39 -26.13
CA GLN A 338 15.16 40.95 -24.82
C GLN A 338 13.99 40.55 -23.90
N PHE A 339 12.86 41.25 -23.96
CA PHE A 339 11.64 40.87 -23.26
C PHE A 339 11.14 39.49 -23.72
N ALA A 340 11.08 39.24 -25.03
CA ALA A 340 10.69 37.93 -25.56
C ALA A 340 11.64 36.80 -25.13
N ASP A 341 12.94 37.08 -25.03
CA ASP A 341 13.94 36.10 -24.57
C ASP A 341 13.92 35.86 -23.05
N ARG A 342 13.47 36.84 -22.27
CA ARG A 342 13.24 36.68 -20.82
C ARG A 342 11.97 35.89 -20.53
N VAL A 343 10.87 36.21 -21.20
CA VAL A 343 9.60 35.49 -21.06
C VAL A 343 9.73 34.07 -21.62
N GLY A 344 10.43 33.90 -22.73
CA GLY A 344 10.91 32.60 -23.21
C GLY A 344 9.83 31.69 -23.81
N THR A 345 8.58 32.14 -23.92
CA THR A 345 7.47 31.33 -24.42
C THR A 345 7.30 31.43 -25.94
N PRO A 346 6.87 30.36 -26.64
CA PRO A 346 6.70 30.37 -28.09
C PRO A 346 5.72 31.43 -28.61
N LEU A 347 4.60 31.65 -27.89
CA LEU A 347 3.58 32.63 -28.28
C LEU A 347 4.13 34.05 -28.28
N VAL A 348 4.79 34.44 -27.19
CA VAL A 348 5.42 35.77 -27.05
C VAL A 348 6.53 35.98 -28.08
N LYS A 349 7.43 34.99 -28.27
CA LYS A 349 8.51 35.09 -29.26
C LYS A 349 7.98 35.29 -30.68
N ARG A 350 6.93 34.56 -31.06
CA ARG A 350 6.29 34.69 -32.38
C ARG A 350 5.69 36.08 -32.56
N ALA A 351 4.90 36.54 -31.60
CA ALA A 351 4.28 37.88 -31.66
C ALA A 351 5.32 39.00 -31.72
N ILE A 352 6.35 38.95 -30.88
CA ILE A 352 7.41 39.96 -30.87
C ILE A 352 8.22 39.96 -32.16
N THR A 353 8.51 38.79 -32.75
CA THR A 353 9.23 38.71 -34.03
C THR A 353 8.44 39.37 -35.15
N LEU A 354 7.11 39.17 -35.19
CA LEU A 354 6.22 39.84 -36.14
C LEU A 354 6.25 41.37 -35.97
N ILE A 355 6.19 41.85 -34.73
CA ILE A 355 6.25 43.28 -34.40
C ILE A 355 7.61 43.89 -34.82
N ALA A 356 8.72 43.20 -34.55
CA ALA A 356 10.06 43.68 -34.88
C ALA A 356 10.32 43.73 -36.39
N GLU A 357 9.83 42.76 -37.16
CA GLU A 357 9.98 42.75 -38.62
C GLU A 357 9.12 43.84 -39.28
N ALA A 358 7.93 44.07 -38.73
CA ALA A 358 7.04 45.15 -39.14
C ALA A 358 7.61 46.56 -38.88
N ASP A 359 8.22 46.77 -37.71
CA ASP A 359 8.94 48.01 -37.38
C ASP A 359 10.08 48.26 -38.37
N ARG A 360 10.85 47.22 -38.70
CA ARG A 360 11.94 47.30 -39.69
C ARG A 360 11.45 47.61 -41.10
N ALA A 361 10.29 47.09 -41.49
CA ALA A 361 9.68 47.31 -42.80
C ALA A 361 9.00 48.70 -42.94
N GLY A 362 8.95 49.50 -41.87
CA GLY A 362 8.34 50.83 -41.89
C GLY A 362 6.81 50.82 -41.96
N GLY A 363 6.17 49.73 -41.53
CA GLY A 363 4.72 49.62 -41.46
C GLY A 363 4.10 50.45 -40.33
N LYS A 364 2.76 50.59 -40.33
CA LYS A 364 2.02 51.21 -39.23
C LYS A 364 2.08 50.29 -38.00
N ILE A 365 3.03 50.53 -37.10
CA ILE A 365 3.25 49.75 -35.86
C ILE A 365 1.96 49.58 -35.03
N SER A 366 1.09 50.59 -34.99
CA SER A 366 -0.22 50.51 -34.32
C SER A 366 -1.05 49.33 -34.83
N ASP A 367 -1.14 49.17 -36.14
CA ASP A 367 -2.03 48.21 -36.78
C ASP A 367 -1.46 46.79 -36.64
N ILE A 368 -0.12 46.66 -36.65
CA ILE A 368 0.58 45.40 -36.39
C ILE A 368 0.44 44.96 -34.93
N LEU A 369 0.56 45.88 -33.96
CA LEU A 369 0.36 45.56 -32.54
C LEU A 369 -1.07 45.08 -32.26
N VAL A 370 -2.09 45.75 -32.83
CA VAL A 370 -3.48 45.28 -32.73
C VAL A 370 -3.65 43.92 -33.37
N THR A 371 -3.05 43.69 -34.54
CA THR A 371 -3.12 42.39 -35.23
C THR A 371 -2.47 41.28 -34.40
N ALA A 372 -1.29 41.53 -33.82
CA ALA A 372 -0.59 40.57 -32.96
C ALA A 372 -1.34 40.31 -31.64
N ALA A 373 -2.00 41.32 -31.07
CA ALA A 373 -2.86 41.16 -29.90
C ALA A 373 -4.08 40.29 -30.20
N ASN A 374 -4.75 40.53 -31.33
CA ASN A 374 -5.90 39.73 -31.77
C ASN A 374 -5.50 38.28 -32.09
N ASP A 375 -4.39 38.07 -32.81
CA ASP A 375 -3.84 36.73 -33.09
C ASP A 375 -3.51 35.99 -31.79
N SER A 376 -2.81 36.65 -30.85
CA SER A 376 -2.48 36.05 -29.55
C SER A 376 -3.73 35.71 -28.72
N ARG A 377 -4.77 36.57 -28.77
CA ARG A 377 -6.05 36.34 -28.09
C ARG A 377 -6.82 35.19 -28.72
N GLU A 378 -6.86 35.10 -30.05
CA GLU A 378 -7.49 34.01 -30.79
C GLU A 378 -6.80 32.67 -30.48
N ILE A 379 -5.46 32.63 -30.46
CA ILE A 379 -4.71 31.44 -30.07
C ILE A 379 -5.10 31.00 -28.65
N LYS A 380 -5.16 31.92 -27.68
CA LYS A 380 -5.56 31.58 -26.31
C LYS A 380 -7.03 31.18 -26.17
N PHE A 381 -7.91 31.75 -27.00
CA PHE A 381 -9.30 31.34 -27.07
C PHE A 381 -9.43 29.89 -27.58
N LEU A 382 -8.75 29.56 -28.68
CA LEU A 382 -8.71 28.21 -29.25
C LEU A 382 -8.09 27.19 -28.29
N GLU A 383 -7.02 27.56 -27.59
CA GLU A 383 -6.41 26.72 -26.57
C GLU A 383 -7.38 26.44 -25.40
N GLY A 384 -8.10 27.47 -24.95
CA GLY A 384 -9.12 27.33 -23.91
C GLY A 384 -10.29 26.44 -24.34
N GLU A 385 -10.74 26.56 -25.59
CA GLU A 385 -11.77 25.69 -26.17
C GLU A 385 -11.31 24.23 -26.25
N ARG A 386 -10.07 24.02 -26.72
CA ARG A 386 -9.43 22.70 -26.76
C ARG A 386 -9.33 22.08 -25.36
N THR A 387 -8.87 22.83 -24.36
CA THR A 387 -8.73 22.31 -22.98
C THR A 387 -10.09 21.97 -22.37
N ARG A 388 -11.14 22.75 -22.64
CA ARG A 388 -12.51 22.43 -22.20
C ARG A 388 -13.05 21.18 -22.88
N ALA A 389 -12.88 21.06 -24.19
CA ALA A 389 -13.30 19.90 -24.95
C ALA A 389 -12.58 18.63 -24.49
N ILE A 390 -11.26 18.69 -24.26
CA ILE A 390 -10.48 17.53 -23.80
C ILE A 390 -10.73 17.21 -22.32
N GLY A 391 -11.04 18.22 -21.49
CA GLY A 391 -11.32 18.05 -20.07
C GLY A 391 -12.45 17.06 -19.78
N SER A 392 -13.50 17.03 -20.62
CA SER A 392 -14.59 16.06 -20.47
C SER A 392 -14.14 14.61 -20.73
N TYR A 393 -13.27 14.38 -21.72
CA TYR A 393 -12.68 13.05 -21.97
C TYR A 393 -11.80 12.59 -20.81
N ILE A 394 -11.01 13.49 -20.23
CA ILE A 394 -10.20 13.19 -19.03
C ILE A 394 -11.13 12.78 -17.87
N ALA A 395 -12.25 13.49 -17.66
CA ALA A 395 -13.21 13.14 -16.61
C ALA A 395 -13.82 11.74 -16.79
N VAL A 396 -14.06 11.30 -18.03
CA VAL A 396 -14.53 9.93 -18.33
C VAL A 396 -13.47 8.89 -17.95
N ILE A 397 -12.19 9.13 -18.25
CA ILE A 397 -11.09 8.23 -17.87
C ILE A 397 -11.01 8.09 -16.34
N TRP A 398 -11.12 9.20 -15.61
CA TRP A 398 -11.16 9.21 -14.14
C TRP A 398 -12.35 8.45 -13.58
N THR A 399 -13.53 8.65 -14.16
CA THR A 399 -14.75 7.95 -13.73
C THR A 399 -14.62 6.44 -13.95
N SER A 400 -14.14 6.01 -15.13
CA SER A 400 -13.90 4.60 -15.46
C SER A 400 -12.91 3.95 -14.47
N TYR A 401 -11.83 4.65 -14.14
CA TYR A 401 -10.85 4.19 -13.17
C TYR A 401 -11.46 4.00 -11.77
N PHE A 402 -12.24 4.97 -11.27
CA PHE A 402 -12.88 4.87 -9.96
C PHE A 402 -13.95 3.77 -9.90
N VAL A 403 -14.70 3.55 -10.98
CA VAL A 403 -15.64 2.43 -11.06
C VAL A 403 -14.89 1.10 -10.95
N PHE A 404 -13.79 0.94 -11.70
CA PHE A 404 -12.97 -0.27 -11.62
C PHE A 404 -12.37 -0.47 -10.23
N LEU A 405 -11.80 0.59 -9.64
CA LEU A 405 -11.27 0.57 -8.27
C LEU A 405 -12.34 0.14 -7.27
N GLY A 406 -13.56 0.70 -7.36
CA GLY A 406 -14.67 0.35 -6.50
C GLY A 406 -15.09 -1.12 -6.61
N VAL A 407 -15.17 -1.66 -7.82
CA VAL A 407 -15.50 -3.08 -8.05
C VAL A 407 -14.42 -4.00 -7.47
N ILE A 408 -13.13 -3.70 -7.71
CA ILE A 408 -12.02 -4.50 -7.22
C ILE A 408 -11.94 -4.47 -5.70
N THR A 409 -12.11 -3.31 -5.08
CA THR A 409 -12.14 -3.19 -3.62
C THR A 409 -13.33 -3.94 -3.01
N LEU A 410 -14.51 -3.89 -3.65
CA LEU A 410 -15.67 -4.67 -3.21
C LEU A 410 -15.40 -6.17 -3.28
N LEU A 411 -14.81 -6.65 -4.38
CA LEU A 411 -14.39 -8.05 -4.52
C LEU A 411 -13.36 -8.43 -3.45
N GLY A 412 -12.36 -7.59 -3.21
CA GLY A 412 -11.34 -7.82 -2.19
C GLY A 412 -11.93 -7.97 -0.78
N LYS A 413 -12.89 -7.13 -0.42
CA LYS A 413 -13.49 -7.11 0.93
C LYS A 413 -14.54 -8.20 1.16
N VAL A 414 -15.33 -8.55 0.14
CA VAL A 414 -16.50 -9.45 0.31
C VAL A 414 -16.24 -10.84 -0.25
N PHE A 415 -15.63 -10.92 -1.44
CA PHE A 415 -15.54 -12.18 -2.19
C PHE A 415 -14.38 -13.06 -1.73
N ILE A 416 -13.22 -12.46 -1.42
CA ILE A 416 -12.04 -13.21 -0.97
C ILE A 416 -12.29 -13.93 0.37
N PRO A 417 -12.84 -13.28 1.42
CA PRO A 417 -13.20 -13.99 2.65
C PRO A 417 -14.26 -15.09 2.43
N ALA A 418 -15.20 -14.88 1.51
CA ALA A 418 -16.22 -15.88 1.20
C ALA A 418 -15.63 -17.15 0.55
N ILE A 419 -14.67 -17.01 -0.37
CA ILE A 419 -13.94 -18.17 -0.93
C ILE A 419 -13.09 -18.85 0.14
N ALA A 420 -12.38 -18.08 0.95
CA ALA A 420 -11.57 -18.62 2.04
C ALA A 420 -12.43 -19.48 2.99
N LYS A 421 -13.62 -19.01 3.34
CA LYS A 421 -14.60 -19.73 4.16
C LYS A 421 -15.16 -20.99 3.50
N SER A 422 -15.35 -20.99 2.18
CA SER A 422 -15.84 -22.17 1.46
C SER A 422 -14.77 -23.25 1.32
N ASN A 423 -13.49 -22.90 1.31
CA ASN A 423 -12.40 -23.87 1.31
C ASN A 423 -12.20 -24.55 2.67
N SER A 424 -12.67 -23.94 3.77
CA SER A 424 -12.60 -24.49 5.14
C SER A 424 -13.90 -25.14 5.62
N GLY A 425 -14.89 -25.35 4.74
CA GLY A 425 -16.20 -25.89 5.11
C GLY A 425 -16.32 -27.41 4.97
N ASP A 426 -16.54 -28.08 6.11
CA ASP A 426 -17.13 -29.42 6.32
C ASP A 426 -16.24 -30.65 6.01
N GLU A 427 -15.22 -30.89 6.83
CA GLU A 427 -14.62 -32.22 7.03
C GLU A 427 -15.51 -33.08 7.95
N GLY A 428 -16.73 -33.37 7.50
CA GLY A 428 -17.61 -34.37 8.10
C GLY A 428 -17.28 -35.78 7.61
N GLY A 429 -16.24 -36.40 8.18
CA GLY A 429 -16.02 -37.86 8.21
C GLY A 429 -15.75 -38.58 6.89
N GLY A 430 -14.48 -38.87 6.62
CA GLY A 430 -14.05 -39.98 5.76
C GLY A 430 -12.93 -39.66 4.78
N ASP A 431 -11.75 -40.21 5.08
CA ASP A 431 -10.58 -40.40 4.21
C ASP A 431 -9.80 -39.14 3.79
N SER A 432 -8.49 -39.23 3.98
CA SER A 432 -7.51 -38.18 3.70
C SER A 432 -7.52 -37.74 2.24
N GLY A 433 -7.66 -36.44 1.98
CA GLY A 433 -7.33 -35.83 0.70
C GLY A 433 -8.38 -34.82 0.24
N GLY A 434 -7.99 -33.55 0.21
CA GLY A 434 -8.85 -32.40 -0.09
C GLY A 434 -9.87 -32.60 -1.22
N ALA A 435 -11.00 -31.93 -1.09
CA ALA A 435 -12.17 -32.02 -1.96
C ALA A 435 -11.78 -32.10 -3.45
N ASN A 436 -11.87 -33.32 -4.00
CA ASN A 436 -11.77 -33.59 -5.43
C ASN A 436 -13.20 -33.70 -5.97
N ILE A 437 -13.71 -32.64 -6.60
CA ILE A 437 -14.87 -32.77 -7.49
C ILE A 437 -14.33 -33.33 -8.83
N GLY A 438 -14.26 -34.66 -8.91
CA GLY A 438 -13.73 -35.37 -10.07
C GLY A 438 -12.20 -35.31 -10.18
N ASN A 439 -11.66 -35.32 -11.41
CA ASN A 439 -10.21 -35.28 -11.70
C ASN A 439 -9.59 -33.87 -11.55
N MET A 440 -10.17 -33.00 -10.72
CA MET A 440 -9.67 -31.67 -10.45
C MET A 440 -9.48 -31.50 -8.94
N THR A 441 -8.22 -31.50 -8.51
CA THR A 441 -7.83 -31.12 -7.15
C THR A 441 -8.15 -29.65 -6.95
N ILE A 442 -9.04 -29.34 -6.02
CA ILE A 442 -9.24 -27.97 -5.56
C ILE A 442 -7.98 -27.62 -4.76
N ARG A 443 -7.02 -26.97 -5.41
CA ARG A 443 -5.86 -26.39 -4.74
C ARG A 443 -6.38 -25.49 -3.62
N SER A 444 -5.80 -25.59 -2.44
CA SER A 444 -5.92 -24.57 -1.41
C SER A 444 -5.59 -23.21 -2.04
N ILE A 445 -6.61 -22.37 -2.20
CA ILE A 445 -6.46 -21.05 -2.77
C ILE A 445 -6.08 -20.10 -1.65
N ASP A 446 -4.88 -19.54 -1.72
CA ASP A 446 -4.41 -18.49 -0.81
C ASP A 446 -5.13 -17.16 -1.12
N PRO A 447 -5.92 -16.62 -0.17
CA PRO A 447 -6.55 -15.30 -0.27
C PRO A 447 -5.57 -14.16 -0.62
N LEU A 448 -4.34 -14.22 -0.11
CA LEU A 448 -3.33 -13.18 -0.27
C LEU A 448 -2.88 -13.04 -1.72
N PHE A 449 -2.83 -14.14 -2.46
CA PHE A 449 -2.50 -14.13 -3.89
C PHE A 449 -3.48 -13.29 -4.71
N PHE A 450 -4.79 -13.43 -4.45
CA PHE A 450 -5.82 -12.68 -5.17
C PHE A 450 -5.78 -11.18 -4.84
N VAL A 451 -5.62 -10.83 -3.57
CA VAL A 451 -5.45 -9.43 -3.14
C VAL A 451 -4.25 -8.80 -3.85
N THR A 452 -3.14 -9.53 -3.92
CA THR A 452 -1.89 -9.09 -4.56
C THR A 452 -2.09 -8.83 -6.05
N VAL A 453 -2.69 -9.79 -6.78
CA VAL A 453 -2.94 -9.65 -8.22
C VAL A 453 -3.88 -8.48 -8.53
N PHE A 454 -4.94 -8.32 -7.73
CA PHE A 454 -5.87 -7.21 -7.88
C PHE A 454 -5.20 -5.84 -7.65
N TYR A 455 -4.37 -5.74 -6.61
CA TYR A 455 -3.64 -4.51 -6.33
C TYR A 455 -2.65 -4.15 -7.45
N TYR A 456 -1.89 -5.12 -7.97
CA TYR A 456 -0.98 -4.89 -9.10
C TYR A 456 -1.75 -4.51 -10.38
N GLY A 457 -2.89 -5.16 -10.65
CA GLY A 457 -3.75 -4.85 -11.78
C GLY A 457 -4.27 -3.42 -11.76
N VAL A 458 -4.79 -2.96 -10.61
CA VAL A 458 -5.28 -1.58 -10.42
C VAL A 458 -4.15 -0.56 -10.58
N THR A 459 -2.96 -0.86 -10.03
CA THR A 459 -1.79 0.02 -10.13
C THR A 459 -1.32 0.15 -11.59
N MET A 460 -1.25 -0.96 -12.33
CA MET A 460 -0.90 -0.94 -13.75
C MET A 460 -1.94 -0.20 -14.60
N GLN A 461 -3.22 -0.36 -14.29
CA GLN A 461 -4.29 0.37 -14.96
C GLN A 461 -4.20 1.88 -14.68
N ALA A 462 -3.84 2.30 -13.47
CA ALA A 462 -3.63 3.71 -13.14
C ALA A 462 -2.54 4.36 -14.00
N ILE A 463 -1.44 3.63 -14.24
CA ILE A 463 -0.36 4.09 -15.13
C ILE A 463 -0.88 4.26 -16.56
N GLY A 464 -1.58 3.26 -17.09
CA GLY A 464 -2.14 3.29 -18.44
C GLY A 464 -3.16 4.41 -18.64
N ASN A 465 -4.16 4.50 -17.76
CA ASN A 465 -5.23 5.49 -17.81
C ASN A 465 -4.69 6.91 -17.67
N GLY A 466 -3.77 7.15 -16.72
CA GLY A 466 -3.17 8.46 -16.54
C GLY A 466 -2.29 8.89 -17.71
N SER A 467 -1.49 7.97 -18.26
CA SER A 467 -0.67 8.22 -19.46
C SER A 467 -1.55 8.56 -20.68
N MET A 468 -2.66 7.85 -20.85
CA MET A 468 -3.63 8.12 -21.92
C MET A 468 -4.31 9.48 -21.76
N ALA A 469 -4.69 9.86 -20.54
CA ALA A 469 -5.26 11.18 -20.26
C ALA A 469 -4.30 12.32 -20.65
N GLY A 470 -3.00 12.14 -20.41
CA GLY A 470 -1.96 13.11 -20.82
C GLY A 470 -1.73 13.17 -22.32
N LEU A 471 -1.73 12.02 -22.99
CA LEU A 471 -1.60 11.94 -24.45
C LEU A 471 -2.74 12.70 -25.13
N MET A 472 -3.97 12.56 -24.62
CA MET A 472 -5.12 13.29 -25.14
C MET A 472 -5.00 14.81 -24.87
N ALA A 473 -4.61 15.22 -23.67
CA ALA A 473 -4.50 16.63 -23.30
C ALA A 473 -3.39 17.38 -24.08
N ASN A 474 -2.16 16.87 -24.00
CA ASN A 474 -0.97 17.61 -24.42
C ASN A 474 -0.22 16.94 -25.58
N GLY A 475 -0.72 15.81 -26.12
CA GLY A 475 -0.07 15.08 -27.21
C GLY A 475 1.20 14.33 -26.79
N ARG A 476 1.50 14.27 -25.49
CA ARG A 476 2.71 13.64 -24.93
C ARG A 476 2.35 12.74 -23.75
N PHE A 477 2.92 11.54 -23.71
CA PHE A 477 2.73 10.60 -22.58
C PHE A 477 3.19 11.18 -21.24
N SER A 478 4.31 11.93 -21.23
CA SER A 478 4.89 12.49 -20.00
C SER A 478 3.98 13.49 -19.28
N ALA A 479 3.04 14.12 -19.99
CA ALA A 479 2.05 15.00 -19.39
C ALA A 479 0.98 14.23 -18.57
N GLY A 480 0.85 12.92 -18.82
CA GLY A 480 -0.13 12.05 -18.18
C GLY A 480 0.33 11.50 -16.83
N PHE A 481 1.64 11.54 -16.57
CA PHE A 481 2.23 11.00 -15.35
C PHE A 481 1.72 11.65 -14.07
N LYS A 482 1.27 12.92 -14.10
CA LYS A 482 0.56 13.55 -12.98
C LYS A 482 -0.75 12.83 -12.66
N HIS A 483 -1.52 12.46 -13.69
CA HIS A 483 -2.78 11.74 -13.54
C HIS A 483 -2.53 10.32 -13.06
N SER A 484 -1.53 9.63 -13.63
CA SER A 484 -1.12 8.30 -13.18
C SER A 484 -0.73 8.31 -11.70
N GLY A 485 0.08 9.28 -11.26
CA GLY A 485 0.48 9.40 -9.87
C GLY A 485 -0.68 9.67 -8.91
N MET A 486 -1.62 10.54 -9.28
CA MET A 486 -2.81 10.79 -8.45
C MET A 486 -3.73 9.57 -8.37
N MET A 487 -3.88 8.82 -9.46
CA MET A 487 -4.63 7.55 -9.46
C MET A 487 -3.93 6.48 -8.61
N ILE A 488 -2.61 6.37 -8.67
CA ILE A 488 -1.83 5.46 -7.81
C ILE A 488 -2.01 5.81 -6.33
N ILE A 489 -2.00 7.10 -5.97
CA ILE A 489 -2.32 7.54 -4.59
C ILE A 489 -3.72 7.06 -4.19
N ALA A 490 -4.72 7.21 -5.07
CA ALA A 490 -6.08 6.75 -4.80
C ALA A 490 -6.15 5.23 -4.60
N ALA A 491 -5.43 4.44 -5.41
CA ALA A 491 -5.32 2.98 -5.21
C ALA A 491 -4.66 2.62 -3.88
N LEU A 492 -3.52 3.26 -3.57
CA LEU A 492 -2.80 3.05 -2.31
C LEU A 492 -3.71 3.30 -1.11
N LEU A 493 -4.43 4.44 -1.10
CA LEU A 493 -5.36 4.77 -0.02
C LEU A 493 -6.54 3.79 0.04
N ALA A 494 -7.17 3.48 -1.10
CA ALA A 494 -8.33 2.58 -1.14
C ALA A 494 -7.98 1.17 -0.66
N PHE A 495 -6.86 0.61 -1.11
CA PHE A 495 -6.43 -0.71 -0.66
C PHE A 495 -5.99 -0.69 0.80
N ASN A 496 -5.23 0.32 1.24
CA ASN A 496 -4.80 0.40 2.64
C ASN A 496 -5.96 0.55 3.63
N LEU A 497 -7.01 1.28 3.25
CA LEU A 497 -8.17 1.54 4.11
C LEU A 497 -9.24 0.44 4.05
N LEU A 498 -9.45 -0.18 2.88
CA LEU A 498 -10.66 -0.99 2.64
C LEU A 498 -10.36 -2.49 2.49
N VAL A 499 -9.17 -2.85 1.98
CA VAL A 499 -8.80 -4.23 1.62
C VAL A 499 -7.74 -4.77 2.57
N PHE A 500 -6.74 -3.97 2.90
CA PHE A 500 -5.66 -4.30 3.84
C PHE A 500 -6.13 -4.20 5.30
N SER A 501 -7.26 -4.84 5.59
CA SER A 501 -7.78 -5.02 6.94
C SER A 501 -6.95 -6.09 7.66
N PRO A 502 -6.79 -6.02 9.00
CA PRO A 502 -6.02 -7.01 9.78
C PRO A 502 -6.41 -8.46 9.48
N ASP A 503 -7.70 -8.72 9.26
CA ASP A 503 -8.30 -10.02 8.93
C ASP A 503 -7.73 -10.69 7.66
N LEU A 504 -7.15 -9.91 6.74
CA LEU A 504 -6.67 -10.37 5.43
C LEU A 504 -5.14 -10.38 5.32
N ILE A 505 -4.43 -9.73 6.24
CA ILE A 505 -2.97 -9.58 6.20
C ILE A 505 -2.26 -10.50 7.21
N GLY A 506 -3.01 -11.22 8.05
CA GLY A 506 -2.42 -12.20 8.97
C GLY A 506 -1.50 -11.54 9.99
N ASP A 507 -1.98 -10.55 10.73
CA ASP A 507 -1.39 -10.23 12.03
C ASP A 507 -1.54 -11.47 12.93
N SER A 508 -0.50 -11.85 13.68
CA SER A 508 -0.45 -13.00 14.62
C SER A 508 -1.67 -13.20 15.47
N SER A 509 -2.31 -12.10 15.86
CA SER A 509 -3.51 -12.19 16.69
C SER A 509 -4.70 -12.82 15.95
N HIS A 510 -4.66 -12.89 14.60
CA HIS A 510 -5.80 -13.21 13.75
C HIS A 510 -5.45 -13.92 12.43
N ALA A 511 -4.24 -14.44 12.23
CA ALA A 511 -3.93 -15.26 11.06
C ALA A 511 -4.72 -16.58 11.17
N PHE A 512 -5.80 -16.70 10.40
CA PHE A 512 -6.67 -17.89 10.32
C PHE A 512 -7.44 -18.33 11.56
N ALA A 513 -7.34 -17.61 12.69
CA ALA A 513 -8.21 -17.76 13.83
C ALA A 513 -9.64 -17.21 13.55
N GLN A 514 -10.33 -17.78 12.55
CA GLN A 514 -11.76 -17.50 12.39
C GLN A 514 -12.49 -18.20 13.52
N VAL A 515 -13.28 -17.43 14.27
CA VAL A 515 -14.13 -17.97 15.32
C VAL A 515 -15.37 -18.58 14.67
N ILE A 516 -15.53 -19.90 14.80
CA ILE A 516 -16.75 -20.61 14.44
C ILE A 516 -17.68 -20.54 15.64
N THR A 517 -18.87 -19.97 15.44
CA THR A 517 -19.95 -20.01 16.43
C THR A 517 -21.02 -20.99 15.94
N THR A 518 -21.17 -22.10 16.68
CA THR A 518 -22.26 -23.06 16.50
C THR A 518 -23.38 -22.78 17.51
N SER A 519 -24.44 -23.59 17.53
CA SER A 519 -25.49 -23.50 18.57
C SER A 519 -24.96 -23.78 19.98
N ASP A 520 -23.89 -24.56 20.10
CA ASP A 520 -23.44 -25.16 21.34
C ASP A 520 -22.02 -24.73 21.75
N SER A 521 -21.22 -24.19 20.84
CA SER A 521 -19.84 -23.76 21.13
C SER A 521 -19.35 -22.63 20.22
N THR A 522 -18.43 -21.85 20.76
CA THR A 522 -17.67 -20.83 20.03
C THR A 522 -16.20 -21.21 20.11
N TYR A 523 -15.57 -21.52 18.98
CA TYR A 523 -14.17 -21.98 18.98
C TYR A 523 -13.40 -21.45 17.78
N THR A 524 -12.08 -21.39 17.95
CA THR A 524 -11.14 -20.96 16.92
C THR A 524 -10.80 -22.15 16.01
N ILE A 525 -10.80 -21.92 14.68
CA ILE A 525 -10.34 -22.93 13.71
C ILE A 525 -8.93 -23.38 14.09
N GLY A 526 -8.72 -24.70 14.14
CA GLY A 526 -7.49 -25.32 14.63
C GLY A 526 -7.73 -26.21 15.86
N LEU A 527 -8.62 -25.81 16.78
CA LEU A 527 -9.03 -26.66 17.92
C LEU A 527 -10.05 -27.73 17.54
N ASN A 528 -10.83 -27.50 16.47
CA ASN A 528 -11.79 -28.45 15.88
C ASN A 528 -12.52 -29.38 16.88
N PRO A 529 -13.24 -28.84 17.89
CA PRO A 529 -13.94 -29.67 18.85
C PRO A 529 -15.00 -30.53 18.17
N SER A 530 -15.20 -31.76 18.68
CA SER A 530 -16.20 -32.67 18.14
C SER A 530 -17.61 -32.06 18.19
N GLY A 531 -18.36 -32.16 17.09
CA GLY A 531 -19.72 -31.60 17.00
C GLY A 531 -20.71 -32.21 17.99
N GLY A 532 -20.42 -33.39 18.53
CA GLY A 532 -21.18 -34.03 19.61
C GLY A 532 -20.33 -34.30 20.84
N ALA A 533 -20.97 -34.40 22.01
CA ALA A 533 -20.35 -34.89 23.22
C ALA A 533 -20.59 -36.40 23.38
N PHE A 534 -19.65 -37.10 24.00
CA PHE A 534 -19.74 -38.53 24.29
C PHE A 534 -19.67 -38.81 25.78
N VAL A 535 -19.92 -40.07 26.16
CA VAL A 535 -19.74 -40.57 27.52
C VAL A 535 -18.34 -41.16 27.61
N PRO A 536 -17.40 -40.50 28.32
CA PRO A 536 -16.01 -40.93 28.38
C PRO A 536 -15.85 -42.19 29.25
N SER A 537 -14.78 -42.95 29.01
CA SER A 537 -14.41 -44.10 29.86
C SER A 537 -14.14 -43.65 31.29
N SER A 538 -14.47 -44.51 32.26
CA SER A 538 -14.16 -44.27 33.67
C SER A 538 -12.66 -44.07 33.87
N ILE A 539 -12.33 -43.23 34.86
CA ILE A 539 -10.94 -42.91 35.27
C ILE A 539 -10.21 -44.18 35.73
#